data_AF-A0A9X3F1X6-F1
#
_entry.id   AF-A0A9X3F1X6-F1
#
_cell.length_a   1.000
_cell.length_b   1.000
_cell.length_c   1.000
_cell.angle_alpha   90.00
_cell.angle_beta   90.00
_cell.angle_gamma   90.00
#
_symmetry.space_group_name_H-M   'P 1'
#
loop_
_entity.id
_entity.type
_entity.pdbx_description
1 polymer ?
#
loop_
_entity_poly.entity_id
_entity_poly.type
_entity_poly.pdbx_seq_one_letter_code
_entity_poly.pdbx_strand_id
1 'polypeptide(L)' 'MGHHERLNRRFLLEAGAGFKQWDPRHTAQWIDEWLLDGTLAAGAWSGFMRLPKTGTYRILELLGYGVDGDGRARSTSA' A
#
# COMPACT_ATOMS: atom_id res chain seq x y z
N MET A 1 9.81 -1.55 14.77
CA MET A 1 8.92 -1.93 13.67
C MET A 1 8.56 -3.39 13.79
N GLY A 2 7.28 -3.72 13.78
CA GLY A 2 6.79 -5.09 13.86
C GLY A 2 7.00 -5.88 12.56
N HIS A 3 6.54 -7.12 12.56
CA HIS A 3 6.67 -8.02 11.41
C HIS A 3 5.81 -7.54 10.22
N HIS A 4 4.59 -7.08 10.49
CA HIS A 4 3.66 -6.59 9.48
C HIS A 4 4.19 -5.33 8.76
N GLU A 5 4.80 -4.40 9.49
CA GLU A 5 5.37 -3.19 8.89
C GLU A 5 6.53 -3.51 7.94
N ARG A 6 7.35 -4.54 8.26
CA ARG A 6 8.43 -4.98 7.37
C ARG A 6 7.90 -5.62 6.09
N LEU A 7 6.86 -6.45 6.20
CA LEU A 7 6.22 -7.08 5.04
C LEU A 7 5.53 -6.03 4.16
N ASN A 8 4.78 -5.10 4.76
CA ASN A 8 4.11 -4.02 4.02
C ASN A 8 5.13 -3.13 3.30
N ARG A 9 6.24 -2.77 3.97
CA ARG A 9 7.31 -2.00 3.34
C ARG A 9 7.92 -2.75 2.16
N ARG A 10 8.22 -4.05 2.32
CA ARG A 10 8.78 -4.88 1.25
C ARG A 10 7.81 -4.95 0.07
N PHE A 11 6.53 -5.21 0.34
CA PHE A 11 5.48 -5.29 -0.67
C PHE A 11 5.36 -3.99 -1.49
N LEU A 12 5.36 -2.83 -0.84
CA LEU A 12 5.31 -1.53 -1.53
C LEU A 12 6.55 -1.25 -2.38
N LEU A 13 7.75 -1.60 -1.88
CA LEU A 13 9.00 -1.47 -2.63
C LEU A 13 9.02 -2.37 -3.87
N GLU A 14 8.61 -3.64 -3.73
CA GLU A 14 8.53 -4.59 -4.84
C GLU A 14 7.47 -4.17 -5.88
N ALA A 15 6.38 -3.53 -5.45
CA ALA A 15 5.37 -2.96 -6.34
C ALA A 15 5.80 -1.63 -7.00
N GLY A 16 6.96 -1.07 -6.63
CA GLY A 16 7.41 0.24 -7.12
C GLY A 16 6.55 1.42 -6.63
N ALA A 17 5.71 1.20 -5.62
CA ALA A 17 4.82 2.21 -5.04
C ALA A 17 5.35 2.76 -3.69
N GLY A 18 6.40 2.14 -3.15
CA GLY A 18 7.10 2.58 -1.95
C GLY A 18 8.52 3.02 -2.25
N PHE A 19 9.03 3.94 -1.44
CA PHE A 19 10.39 4.45 -1.53
C PHE A 19 11.16 4.21 -0.23
N LYS A 20 12.48 4.03 -0.34
CA LYS A 20 13.33 4.00 0.85
C LYS A 20 13.51 5.44 1.32
N GLN A 21 12.98 5.77 2.48
CA GLN A 21 13.20 7.06 3.13
C GLN A 21 14.71 7.32 3.30
N TRP A 22 15.13 8.54 2.95
CA TRP A 22 16.48 9.04 3.22
C TRP A 22 16.57 9.65 4.62
N ASP A 23 17.67 10.35 4.92
CA ASP A 23 17.84 11.03 6.21
C ASP A 23 16.63 11.96 6.49
N PRO A 24 15.86 11.72 7.57
CA PRO A 24 14.69 12.53 7.88
C PRO A 24 15.00 14.02 8.09
N ARG A 25 16.23 14.37 8.46
CA ARG A 25 16.65 15.77 8.66
C ARG A 25 16.60 16.59 7.38
N HIS A 26 16.62 15.93 6.23
CA HIS A 26 16.60 16.56 4.90
C HIS A 26 15.30 16.27 4.14
N THR A 27 14.19 16.05 4.86
CA THR A 27 12.91 15.63 4.27
C THR A 27 12.39 16.57 3.20
N ALA A 28 12.48 17.88 3.43
CA ALA A 28 12.01 18.85 2.45
C ALA A 28 12.77 18.70 1.12
N GLN A 29 14.10 18.56 1.18
CA GLN A 29 14.97 18.49 0.01
C GLN A 29 14.65 17.28 -0.87
N TRP A 30 14.60 16.07 -0.30
CA TRP A 30 14.37 14.88 -1.13
C TRP A 30 12.91 14.72 -1.55
N ILE A 31 11.94 15.31 -0.82
CA ILE A 31 10.56 15.40 -1.32
C ILE A 31 10.49 16.35 -2.52
N ASP A 32 11.13 17.51 -2.45
CA ASP A 32 11.17 18.48 -3.55
C ASP A 32 11.85 17.87 -4.79
N GLU A 33 12.98 17.16 -4.60
CA GLU A 33 13.63 16.41 -5.67
C GLU A 33 12.69 15.37 -6.30
N TRP A 34 12.03 14.53 -5.50
CA TRP A 34 11.11 13.50 -6.01
C TRP A 34 9.84 14.06 -6.67
N LEU A 35 9.45 15.29 -6.32
CA LEU A 35 8.39 16.01 -7.00
C LEU A 35 8.87 16.53 -8.36
N LEU A 36 10.04 17.16 -8.40
CA LEU A 36 10.61 17.78 -9.60
C LEU A 36 11.00 16.74 -10.67
N ASP A 37 11.55 15.60 -10.26
CA ASP A 37 11.99 14.56 -11.17
C ASP A 37 10.89 13.56 -11.57
N GLY A 38 9.70 13.67 -10.96
CA GLY A 38 8.55 12.82 -11.23
C GLY A 38 8.56 11.46 -10.52
N THR A 39 9.49 11.21 -9.59
CA THR A 39 9.56 9.97 -8.80
C THR A 39 8.25 9.68 -8.08
N LEU A 40 7.63 10.68 -7.44
CA LEU A 40 6.35 10.48 -6.76
C LEU A 40 5.21 10.14 -7.74
N ALA A 41 5.20 10.76 -8.92
CA ALA A 41 4.21 10.48 -9.95
C ALA A 41 4.35 9.05 -10.50
N ALA A 42 5.58 8.61 -10.73
CA ALA A 42 5.87 7.23 -11.15
C ALA A 42 5.44 6.20 -10.08
N GLY A 43 5.71 6.49 -8.80
CA GLY A 43 5.28 5.63 -7.70
C GLY A 43 3.76 5.53 -7.58
N ALA A 44 3.06 6.68 -7.68
CA ALA A 44 1.60 6.72 -7.68
C ALA A 44 1.00 5.93 -8.85
N TRP A 45 1.56 6.09 -10.05
CA TRP A 45 1.14 5.33 -11.24
C TRP A 45 1.37 3.83 -11.07
N SER A 46 2.54 3.42 -10.58
CA SER A 46 2.85 2.02 -10.32
C SER A 46 1.89 1.43 -9.28
N GLY A 47 1.61 2.18 -8.21
CA GLY A 47 0.63 1.81 -7.18
C GLY A 47 -0.75 1.58 -7.77
N PHE A 48 -1.25 2.52 -8.58
CA PHE A 48 -2.57 2.41 -9.22
C PHE A 48 -2.68 1.20 -10.16
N MET A 49 -1.61 0.91 -10.91
CA MET A 49 -1.59 -0.17 -11.89
C MET A 49 -1.37 -1.56 -11.28
N ARG A 50 -0.58 -1.65 -10.19
CA ARG A 50 -0.08 -2.94 -9.68
C ARG A 50 -0.66 -3.36 -8.34
N LEU A 51 -1.09 -2.43 -7.49
CA LEU A 51 -1.57 -2.79 -6.16
C LEU A 51 -3.02 -3.32 -6.21
N PRO A 52 -3.37 -4.32 -5.39
CA PRO A 52 -4.74 -4.82 -5.28
C PRO A 52 -5.68 -3.73 -4.78
N LYS A 53 -6.79 -3.53 -5.50
CA LYS A 53 -7.82 -2.53 -5.15
C LYS A 53 -8.81 -3.02 -4.07
N THR A 54 -8.88 -4.33 -3.87
CA THR A 54 -9.84 -5.00 -2.97
C THR A 54 -9.15 -5.87 -1.91
N GLY A 55 -7.90 -5.55 -1.56
CA GLY A 55 -7.08 -6.35 -0.63
C GLY A 55 -7.75 -6.58 0.73
N THR A 56 -8.42 -5.57 1.28
CA THR A 56 -9.18 -5.70 2.54
C THR A 56 -10.27 -6.77 2.44
N TYR A 57 -11.04 -6.77 1.34
CA TYR A 57 -12.10 -7.76 1.14
C TYR A 57 -11.54 -9.16 0.93
N ARG A 58 -10.39 -9.28 0.26
CA ARG A 58 -9.70 -10.57 0.13
C ARG A 58 -9.22 -11.12 1.47
N ILE A 59 -8.73 -10.27 2.37
CA ILE A 59 -8.37 -10.67 3.74
C ILE A 59 -9.60 -11.15 4.49
N LEU A 60 -10.71 -10.41 4.41
CA LEU A 60 -11.98 -10.81 5.04
C LEU A 60 -12.47 -12.16 4.55
N GLU A 61 -12.43 -12.41 3.23
CA GLU A 61 -12.78 -13.69 2.62
C GLU A 61 -11.90 -14.84 3.16
N LEU A 62 -10.58 -14.63 3.23
CA LEU A 62 -9.64 -15.62 3.81
C LEU A 62 -9.91 -15.90 5.29
N LEU A 63 -10.50 -14.94 6.01
CA LEU A 63 -10.93 -15.09 7.40
C LEU A 63 -12.35 -15.66 7.53
N GLY A 64 -13.02 -16.01 6.42
CA GLY A 64 -14.37 -16.60 6.41
C GLY A 64 -15.50 -15.58 6.47
N TYR A 65 -15.25 -14.31 6.16
CA TYR A 65 -16.28 -13.27 6.06
C TYR A 65 -16.72 -13.06 4.61
N GLY A 66 -18.03 -12.99 4.39
CA GLY A 66 -18.62 -12.43 3.18
C GLY A 66 -18.66 -10.91 3.24
N VAL A 67 -18.51 -10.25 2.09
CA VAL A 67 -18.63 -8.79 1.96
C VAL A 67 -19.82 -8.51 1.06
N ASP A 68 -20.77 -7.68 1.51
CA ASP A 68 -21.93 -7.30 0.72
C ASP A 68 -21.67 -6.08 -0.19
N GLY A 69 -22.66 -5.70 -1.00
CA GLY A 69 -22.58 -4.58 -1.95
C GLY A 69 -22.28 -3.22 -1.30
N ASP A 70 -22.50 -3.09 0.01
CA ASP A 70 -22.23 -1.88 0.80
C ASP A 70 -20.85 -1.95 1.50
N GLY A 71 -20.06 -3.01 1.27
CA GLY A 71 -18.72 -3.19 1.83
C GLY A 71 -18.70 -3.68 3.28
N ARG A 72 -19.82 -4.16 3.83
CA ARG A 72 -19.90 -4.65 5.22
C ARG A 72 -19.50 -6.12 5.30
N ALA A 73 -18.63 -6.44 6.25
CA ALA A 73 -18.24 -7.82 6.54
C ALA A 73 -19.32 -8.53 7.37
N ARG A 74 -19.78 -9.71 6.92
CA ARG A 74 -20.62 -10.62 7.69
C ARG A 74 -19.93 -11.97 7.82
N SER A 75 -19.89 -12.53 9.03
CA SER A 75 -19.38 -13.89 9.24
C SER A 75 -20.19 -14.85 8.37
N THR A 76 -19.51 -15.72 7.64
CA THR A 76 -20.16 -16.76 6.82
C THR A 76 -20.51 -18.01 7.65
N SER A 77 -20.51 -17.90 8.99
CA SER A 77 -20.90 -18.99 9.88
C SER A 77 -22.37 -19.38 9.69
N ALA A 78 -22.56 -20.57 9.11
CA ALA A 78 -23.69 -21.47 9.33
C ALA A 78 -23.21 -22.62 10.23
#